data_AF-A0AAU4DEA5-F1
#
_entry.id   AF-A0AAU4DEA5-F1
#
_cell.length_a   1.000
_cell.length_b   1.000
_cell.length_c   1.000
_cell.angle_alpha   90.00
_cell.angle_beta   90.00
_cell.angle_gamma   90.00
#
_symmetry.space_group_name_H-M   'P 1'
#
loop_
_entity.id
_entity.type
_entity.pdbx_description
1 polymer ?
#
loop_
_entity_poly.entity_id
_entity_poly.type
_entity_poly.pdbx_seq_one_letter_code
_entity_poly.pdbx_strand_id
1 'polypeptide(L)'
;MQARMQNPAVVIPEAMPAVLSVAKAAQKGGVPQATLELVHLRASQINGCGYCVVGGVASARKAGESDERLSAVAAWRDAPYFTAAERAALALAEAVTRLSDRTDPVPDPVWDEAARHFDEKQLSGLVLWIGVTNLFNRLNVTTRQVAGATW
;
A
#
# COMPACT_ATOMS: atom_id res chain seq x y z
N MET A 1 -15.54 15.26 12.02
CA MET A 1 -14.42 15.56 11.09
C MET A 1 -15.03 15.85 9.72
N GLN A 2 -14.48 16.77 8.92
CA GLN A 2 -15.01 17.10 7.58
C GLN A 2 -13.87 17.16 6.55
N ALA A 3 -14.15 16.68 5.34
CA ALA A 3 -13.24 16.82 4.21
C ALA A 3 -13.10 18.29 3.77
N ARG A 4 -11.91 18.68 3.32
CA ARG A 4 -11.64 20.03 2.77
C ARG A 4 -12.31 20.22 1.41
N MET A 5 -12.38 19.15 0.63
CA MET A 5 -13.01 19.06 -0.69
C MET A 5 -13.25 17.59 -1.05
N GLN A 6 -13.94 17.32 -2.15
CA GLN A 6 -13.98 15.97 -2.73
C GLN A 6 -12.57 15.49 -3.13
N ASN A 7 -12.34 14.18 -3.18
CA ASN A 7 -11.06 13.64 -3.61
C ASN A 7 -10.71 14.19 -5.02
N PRO A 8 -9.49 14.70 -5.27
CA PRO A 8 -9.15 15.31 -6.56
C PRO A 8 -9.33 14.37 -7.76
N ALA A 9 -9.15 13.06 -7.58
CA ALA A 9 -9.38 12.07 -8.63
C ALA A 9 -10.86 11.91 -9.01
N VAL A 10 -11.77 12.37 -8.16
CA VAL A 10 -13.23 12.41 -8.43
C VAL A 10 -13.61 13.75 -9.07
N VAL A 11 -12.97 14.84 -8.64
CA VAL A 11 -13.20 16.18 -9.21
C VAL A 11 -12.71 16.27 -10.65
N ILE A 12 -11.61 15.59 -10.99
CA ILE A 12 -11.06 15.49 -12.34
C ILE A 12 -11.49 14.13 -12.92
N PRO A 13 -12.50 14.05 -13.79
CA PRO A 13 -13.13 12.79 -14.19
C PRO A 13 -12.16 11.78 -14.84
N GLU A 14 -11.11 12.26 -15.51
CA GLU A 14 -10.10 11.44 -16.19
C GLU A 14 -9.10 10.81 -15.22
N ALA A 15 -8.95 11.37 -14.01
CA ALA A 15 -7.91 10.98 -13.07
C ALA A 15 -8.20 9.63 -12.40
N MET A 16 -9.42 9.40 -11.87
CA MET A 16 -9.74 8.12 -11.22
C MET A 16 -9.58 6.91 -12.18
N PRO A 17 -10.12 6.93 -13.41
CA PRO A 17 -9.92 5.82 -14.36
C PRO A 17 -8.44 5.56 -14.68
N ALA A 18 -7.63 6.61 -14.83
CA ALA A 18 -6.19 6.47 -15.07
C ALA A 18 -5.48 5.80 -13.89
N VAL A 19 -5.71 6.28 -12.67
CA VAL A 19 -5.11 5.68 -11.46
C VAL A 19 -5.55 4.23 -11.27
N LEU A 20 -6.83 3.92 -11.48
CA LEU A 20 -7.34 2.55 -11.41
C LEU A 20 -6.76 1.65 -12.50
N SER A 21 -6.38 2.20 -13.66
CA SER A 21 -5.73 1.42 -14.72
C SER A 21 -4.32 1.01 -14.31
N VAL A 22 -3.57 1.90 -13.67
CA VAL A 22 -2.27 1.57 -13.06
C VAL A 22 -2.44 0.53 -11.94
N ALA A 23 -3.44 0.71 -11.08
CA ALA A 23 -3.75 -0.24 -10.00
C ALA A 23 -4.04 -1.66 -10.54
N LYS A 24 -4.87 -1.76 -11.59
CA LYS A 24 -5.18 -3.03 -12.27
C LYS A 24 -3.95 -3.64 -12.95
N ALA A 25 -3.08 -2.83 -13.55
CA ALA A 25 -1.84 -3.30 -14.15
C ALA A 25 -0.90 -3.88 -13.09
N ALA A 26 -0.76 -3.19 -11.94
CA ALA A 26 0.04 -3.65 -10.82
C ALA A 26 -0.41 -5.03 -10.29
N GLN A 27 -1.73 -5.22 -10.15
CA GLN A 27 -2.32 -6.50 -9.71
C GLN A 27 -2.06 -7.66 -10.70
N LYS A 28 -1.87 -7.37 -11.99
CA LYS A 28 -1.49 -8.37 -13.01
C LYS A 28 0.00 -8.74 -12.97
N GLY A 29 0.77 -8.14 -12.06
CA GLY A 29 2.18 -8.48 -11.83
C GLY A 29 2.40 -9.89 -11.28
N GLY A 30 1.39 -10.52 -10.67
CA GLY A 30 1.48 -11.89 -10.16
C GLY A 30 1.92 -11.98 -8.69
N VAL A 31 1.96 -10.85 -7.97
CA VAL A 31 2.09 -10.84 -6.50
C VAL A 31 0.76 -11.30 -5.89
N PRO A 32 0.75 -12.16 -4.85
CA PRO A 32 -0.48 -12.55 -4.19
C PRO A 32 -1.28 -11.34 -3.70
N GLN A 33 -2.61 -11.36 -3.90
CA GLN A 33 -3.49 -10.26 -3.50
C GLN A 33 -3.35 -9.94 -2.00
N ALA A 34 -3.27 -10.96 -1.15
CA ALA A 34 -3.05 -10.80 0.29
C ALA A 34 -1.80 -9.95 0.61
N THR A 35 -0.68 -10.22 -0.06
CA THR A 35 0.56 -9.44 0.08
C THR A 35 0.39 -7.98 -0.37
N LEU A 36 -0.32 -7.75 -1.49
CA LEU A 36 -0.63 -6.40 -1.96
C LEU A 36 -1.50 -5.63 -0.95
N GLU A 37 -2.49 -6.29 -0.33
CA GLU A 37 -3.34 -5.68 0.70
C GLU A 37 -2.55 -5.33 1.97
N LEU A 38 -1.63 -6.21 2.41
CA LEU A 38 -0.72 -5.91 3.54
C LEU A 38 0.19 -4.72 3.25
N VAL A 39 0.78 -4.67 2.05
CA VAL A 39 1.61 -3.55 1.59
C VAL A 39 0.81 -2.25 1.55
N HIS A 40 -0.41 -2.30 1.03
CA HIS A 40 -1.31 -1.15 0.98
C HIS A 40 -1.62 -0.61 2.39
N LEU A 41 -1.99 -1.52 3.30
CA LEU A 41 -2.32 -1.20 4.67
C LEU A 41 -1.10 -0.60 5.39
N ARG A 42 0.08 -1.21 5.24
CA ARG A 42 1.30 -0.74 5.91
C ARG A 42 1.73 0.64 5.42
N ALA A 43 1.77 0.86 4.11
CA ALA A 43 2.08 2.18 3.55
C ALA A 43 1.08 3.25 4.01
N SER A 44 -0.21 2.90 4.06
CA SER A 44 -1.27 3.80 4.53
C SER A 44 -1.15 4.14 6.03
N GLN A 45 -0.71 3.20 6.86
CA GLN A 45 -0.41 3.44 8.28
C GLN A 45 0.77 4.41 8.44
N ILE A 46 1.85 4.22 7.68
CA ILE A 46 3.04 5.10 7.72
C ILE A 46 2.66 6.54 7.32
N ASN A 47 1.86 6.67 6.26
CA ASN A 47 1.41 7.97 5.76
C ASN A 47 0.29 8.60 6.59
N GLY A 48 -0.23 7.92 7.63
CA GLY A 48 -1.35 8.43 8.44
C GLY A 48 -2.67 8.61 7.69
N CYS A 49 -2.88 7.88 6.58
CA CYS A 49 -4.13 7.97 5.81
C CYS A 49 -5.23 7.13 6.47
N GLY A 50 -5.94 7.67 7.47
CA GLY A 50 -7.04 6.97 8.14
C GLY A 50 -8.13 6.45 7.19
N TYR A 51 -8.45 7.22 6.14
CA TYR A 51 -9.36 6.80 5.07
C TYR A 51 -8.90 5.50 4.39
N CYS A 52 -7.62 5.47 4.01
CA CYS A 52 -7.00 4.35 3.34
C CYS A 52 -6.81 3.15 4.27
N VAL A 53 -6.52 3.39 5.56
CA VAL A 53 -6.40 2.31 6.56
C VAL A 53 -7.75 1.59 6.74
N VAL A 54 -8.85 2.33 6.94
CA VAL A 54 -10.17 1.70 7.11
C VAL A 54 -10.62 0.97 5.85
N GLY A 55 -10.47 1.60 4.68
CA GLY A 55 -10.78 0.96 3.40
C GLY A 55 -9.91 -0.26 3.11
N GLY A 56 -8.61 -0.17 3.40
CA GLY A 56 -7.63 -1.24 3.23
C GLY A 56 -7.92 -2.44 4.12
N VAL A 57 -8.26 -2.23 5.40
CA VAL A 57 -8.70 -3.33 6.30
C VAL A 57 -9.94 -4.03 5.75
N ALA A 58 -10.93 -3.28 5.24
CA ALA A 58 -12.13 -3.87 4.65
C ALA A 58 -11.81 -4.65 3.35
N SER A 59 -10.89 -4.16 2.51
CA SER A 59 -10.43 -4.84 1.30
C SER A 59 -9.67 -6.13 1.64
N ALA A 60 -8.72 -6.05 2.56
CA ALA A 60 -7.91 -7.18 3.00
C ALA A 60 -8.76 -8.32 3.60
N ARG A 61 -9.77 -7.99 4.42
CA ARG A 61 -10.72 -8.99 4.93
C ARG A 61 -11.49 -9.69 3.81
N LYS A 62 -11.92 -8.95 2.78
CA LYS A 62 -12.56 -9.54 1.58
C LYS A 62 -11.60 -10.44 0.79
N ALA A 63 -10.30 -10.16 0.86
CA ALA A 63 -9.24 -10.97 0.27
C ALA A 63 -8.81 -12.16 1.15
N GLY A 64 -9.43 -12.38 2.31
CA GLY A 64 -9.19 -13.53 3.19
C GLY A 64 -8.16 -13.30 4.30
N GLU A 65 -7.73 -12.07 4.55
CA GLU A 65 -6.83 -11.76 5.67
C GLU A 65 -7.51 -11.92 7.04
N SER A 66 -6.71 -12.33 8.03
CA SER A 66 -7.17 -12.50 9.42
C SER A 66 -7.02 -11.23 10.24
N ASP A 67 -7.90 -11.04 11.22
CA ASP A 67 -7.81 -9.90 12.14
C ASP A 67 -6.49 -9.86 12.92
N GLU A 68 -5.92 -11.02 13.22
CA GLU A 68 -4.60 -11.16 13.87
C GLU A 68 -3.49 -10.54 13.01
N ARG A 69 -3.42 -10.91 11.73
CA ARG A 69 -2.43 -10.37 10.78
C ARG A 69 -2.65 -8.89 10.51
N LEU A 70 -3.90 -8.45 10.36
CA LEU A 70 -4.25 -7.04 10.15
C LEU A 70 -3.86 -6.17 11.35
N SER A 71 -3.99 -6.70 12.57
CA SER A 71 -3.57 -6.01 13.79
C SER A 71 -2.04 -5.99 13.92
N ALA A 72 -1.37 -7.08 13.52
CA ALA A 72 0.07 -7.23 13.67
C ALA A 72 0.90 -6.51 12.58
N VAL A 73 0.33 -6.19 11.40
CA VAL A 73 1.11 -5.66 10.27
C VAL A 73 1.86 -4.36 10.58
N ALA A 74 1.36 -3.54 11.49
CA ALA A 74 2.04 -2.32 11.92
C ALA A 74 3.37 -2.61 12.65
N ALA A 75 3.48 -3.79 13.26
CA ALA A 75 4.61 -4.33 14.00
C ALA A 75 5.05 -5.67 13.39
N TRP A 76 5.16 -5.76 12.07
CA TRP A 76 5.41 -7.03 11.38
C TRP A 76 6.78 -7.65 11.68
N ARG A 77 7.77 -6.86 12.15
CA ARG A 77 9.17 -7.30 12.31
C ARG A 77 9.35 -8.33 13.42
N ASP A 78 8.58 -8.24 14.49
CA ASP A 78 8.57 -9.18 15.62
C ASP A 78 7.36 -10.12 15.61
N ALA A 79 6.41 -9.91 14.69
CA ALA A 79 5.28 -10.79 14.49
C ALA A 79 5.65 -12.08 13.72
N PRO A 80 5.24 -13.27 14.21
CA PRO A 80 5.55 -14.56 13.55
C PRO A 80 4.61 -14.91 12.39
N TYR A 81 3.63 -14.06 12.07
CA TYR A 81 2.53 -14.39 11.17
C TYR A 81 2.83 -14.21 9.68
N PHE A 82 3.95 -13.58 9.34
CA PHE A 82 4.29 -13.17 7.97
C PHE A 82 5.40 -14.04 7.37
N THR A 83 5.20 -14.50 6.14
CA THR A 83 6.20 -15.27 5.39
C THR A 83 7.42 -14.43 5.03
N ALA A 84 8.54 -15.07 4.65
CA ALA A 84 9.74 -14.34 4.20
C ALA A 84 9.45 -13.38 3.02
N ALA A 85 8.66 -13.83 2.04
CA ALA A 85 8.25 -13.01 0.91
C ALA A 85 7.40 -11.80 1.33
N GLU A 86 6.44 -11.97 2.25
CA GLU A 86 5.63 -10.87 2.79
C GLU A 86 6.48 -9.87 3.57
N ARG A 87 7.43 -10.36 4.37
CA ARG A 87 8.37 -9.51 5.12
C ARG A 87 9.26 -8.69 4.19
N ALA A 88 9.73 -9.28 3.09
CA ALA A 88 10.48 -8.58 2.07
C ALA A 88 9.63 -7.50 1.36
N ALA A 89 8.39 -7.83 0.99
CA ALA A 89 7.45 -6.88 0.40
C ALA A 89 7.11 -5.71 1.36
N LEU A 90 6.89 -6.01 2.64
CA LEU A 90 6.65 -5.00 3.67
C LEU A 90 7.88 -4.11 3.86
N ALA A 91 9.09 -4.67 3.94
CA ALA A 91 10.34 -3.90 4.04
C ALA A 91 10.51 -2.93 2.86
N LEU A 92 10.29 -3.41 1.63
CA LEU A 92 10.34 -2.59 0.43
C LEU A 92 9.26 -1.49 0.46
N ALA A 93 8.04 -1.82 0.88
CA ALA A 93 6.96 -0.86 1.02
C ALA A 93 7.28 0.26 2.03
N GLU A 94 7.90 -0.07 3.16
CA GLU A 94 8.34 0.95 4.13
C GLU A 94 9.43 1.86 3.56
N ALA A 95 10.42 1.29 2.86
CA ALA A 95 11.52 2.04 2.25
C ALA A 95 11.00 3.02 1.18
N VAL A 96 10.21 2.52 0.23
CA VAL A 96 9.62 3.33 -0.85
C VAL A 96 8.60 4.35 -0.34
N THR A 97 7.87 4.05 0.75
CA THR A 97 6.94 5.03 1.35
C THR A 97 7.69 6.19 2.00
N ARG A 98 8.88 5.93 2.56
CA ARG A 98 9.71 6.90 3.30
C ARG A 98 10.87 7.45 2.45
N LEU A 99 10.67 7.59 1.14
CA LEU A 99 11.68 8.06 0.18
C LEU A 99 12.38 9.37 0.60
N SER A 100 11.68 10.25 1.31
CA SER A 100 12.20 11.55 1.75
C SER A 100 13.04 11.51 3.03
N ASP A 101 13.04 10.39 3.76
CA ASP A 101 13.56 10.36 5.14
C ASP A 101 15.05 10.05 5.22
N ARG A 102 15.67 9.63 4.11
CA ARG A 102 17.04 9.08 4.06
C ARG A 102 17.76 9.52 2.79
N THR A 103 19.09 9.57 2.85
CA THR A 103 19.94 9.87 1.69
C THR A 103 19.99 8.72 0.68
N ASP A 104 19.99 7.48 1.18
CA ASP A 104 19.77 6.26 0.40
C ASP A 104 18.41 5.67 0.79
N PRO A 105 17.33 6.00 0.05
CA PRO A 105 15.98 5.71 0.49
C PRO A 105 15.54 4.25 0.24
N VAL A 106 16.13 3.57 -0.75
CA VAL A 106 15.88 2.15 -1.03
C VAL A 106 17.23 1.44 -1.19
N PRO A 107 17.90 1.09 -0.06
CA PRO A 107 19.22 0.46 -0.11
C PRO A 107 19.19 -0.90 -0.83
N ASP A 108 20.26 -1.24 -1.53
CA ASP A 108 20.41 -2.51 -2.27
C ASP A 108 20.02 -3.75 -1.44
N PRO A 109 20.39 -3.89 -0.14
CA PRO A 109 19.97 -5.04 0.65
C PRO A 109 18.44 -5.19 0.81
N VAL A 110 17.68 -4.09 0.78
CA VAL A 110 16.19 -4.14 0.82
C VAL A 110 15.64 -4.60 -0.52
N TRP A 111 16.21 -4.09 -1.62
CA TRP A 111 15.84 -4.50 -2.97
C TRP A 111 16.19 -5.97 -3.24
N ASP A 112 17.43 -6.36 -2.96
CA ASP A 112 17.94 -7.71 -3.16
C ASP A 112 17.15 -8.75 -2.38
N GLU A 113 16.72 -8.42 -1.16
CA GLU A 113 15.85 -9.31 -0.39
C GLU A 113 14.49 -9.48 -1.05
N ALA A 114 13.86 -8.42 -1.55
CA ALA A 114 12.62 -8.55 -2.32
C ALA A 114 12.81 -9.37 -3.61
N ALA A 115 13.92 -9.14 -4.32
CA ALA A 115 14.25 -9.85 -5.56
C ALA A 115 14.55 -11.34 -5.37
N ARG A 116 14.85 -11.80 -4.16
CA ARG A 116 14.94 -13.23 -3.84
C ARG A 116 13.59 -13.95 -3.87
N HIS A 117 12.49 -13.22 -3.64
CA HIS A 117 11.13 -13.80 -3.51
C HIS A 117 10.22 -13.48 -4.69
N PHE A 118 10.52 -12.42 -5.45
CA PHE A 118 9.68 -11.92 -6.54
C PHE A 118 10.48 -11.79 -7.82
N ASP A 119 9.95 -12.33 -8.92
CA ASP A 119 10.54 -12.11 -10.25
C ASP A 119 10.36 -10.65 -10.71
N GLU A 120 10.97 -10.28 -11.85
CA GLU A 120 10.93 -8.91 -12.37
C GLU A 120 9.50 -8.39 -12.61
N LYS A 121 8.59 -9.26 -13.04
CA LYS A 121 7.19 -8.88 -13.30
C LYS A 121 6.43 -8.67 -11.99
N GLN A 122 6.68 -9.52 -11.00
CA GLN A 122 6.12 -9.40 -9.65
C GLN A 122 6.65 -8.16 -8.94
N LEU A 123 7.97 -7.90 -9.00
CA LEU A 123 8.58 -6.67 -8.48
C LEU A 123 7.99 -5.42 -9.15
N SER A 124 7.81 -5.45 -10.47
CA SER A 124 7.15 -4.36 -11.20
C SER A 124 5.73 -4.10 -10.68
N GLY A 125 4.96 -5.17 -10.47
CA GLY A 125 3.62 -5.09 -9.87
C GLY A 125 3.66 -4.52 -8.45
N LEU A 126 4.60 -4.97 -7.62
CA LEU A 126 4.76 -4.53 -6.24
C LEU A 126 5.12 -3.04 -6.15
N VAL A 127 6.11 -2.57 -6.93
CA VAL A 127 6.54 -1.17 -6.95
C VAL A 127 5.42 -0.25 -7.44
N LEU A 128 4.73 -0.62 -8.52
CA LEU A 128 3.57 0.14 -9.01
C LEU A 128 2.46 0.21 -7.96
N TRP A 129 2.19 -0.89 -7.26
CA TRP A 129 1.16 -0.93 -6.21
C TRP A 129 1.51 -0.03 -5.01
N ILE A 130 2.78 -0.02 -4.59
CA ILE A 130 3.27 0.90 -3.54
C ILE A 130 3.11 2.34 -3.99
N GLY A 131 3.44 2.66 -5.24
CA GLY A 131 3.29 3.99 -5.83
C GLY A 131 1.83 4.46 -5.86
N VAL A 132 0.92 3.61 -6.35
CA VAL A 132 -0.53 3.90 -6.38
C VAL A 132 -1.08 4.10 -4.96
N THR A 133 -0.67 3.27 -4.01
CA THR A 133 -1.05 3.45 -2.59
C THR A 133 -0.59 4.81 -2.07
N ASN A 134 0.66 5.15 -2.31
CA ASN A 134 1.25 6.43 -1.90
C ASN A 134 0.58 7.64 -2.56
N LEU A 135 0.11 7.50 -3.81
CA LEU A 135 -0.71 8.50 -4.49
C LEU A 135 -2.06 8.69 -3.78
N PHE A 136 -2.81 7.62 -3.53
CA PHE A 136 -4.09 7.72 -2.82
C PHE A 136 -3.93 8.29 -1.42
N ASN A 137 -2.87 7.91 -0.69
CA ASN A 137 -2.57 8.48 0.61
C ASN A 137 -2.37 10.01 0.52
N ARG A 138 -1.60 10.49 -0.46
CA ARG A 138 -1.37 11.94 -0.69
C ARG A 138 -2.67 12.67 -1.00
N LEU A 139 -3.52 12.12 -1.87
CA LEU A 139 -4.81 12.72 -2.21
C LEU A 139 -5.74 12.80 -0.99
N ASN A 140 -5.88 11.70 -0.26
CA ASN A 140 -6.84 11.58 0.83
C ASN A 140 -6.41 12.38 2.07
N VAL A 141 -5.14 12.33 2.46
CA VAL A 141 -4.61 13.09 3.61
C VAL A 141 -4.67 14.59 3.33
N THR A 142 -4.23 15.03 2.14
CA THR A 142 -4.24 16.45 1.75
C THR A 142 -5.65 17.03 1.77
N THR A 143 -6.66 16.25 1.36
CA THR A 143 -8.05 16.70 1.33
C THR A 143 -8.86 16.35 2.59
N ARG A 144 -8.23 15.75 3.61
CA ARG A 144 -8.86 15.31 4.88
C ARG A 144 -10.08 14.41 4.67
N GLN A 145 -9.99 13.45 3.74
CA GLN A 145 -11.07 12.47 3.56
C GLN A 145 -11.34 11.73 4.88
N VAL A 146 -12.62 11.57 5.21
CA VAL A 146 -13.07 11.05 6.52
C VAL A 146 -13.10 9.53 6.49
N ALA A 147 -12.35 8.89 7.37
CA ALA A 147 -12.33 7.44 7.48
C ALA A 147 -13.72 6.85 7.76
N GLY A 148 -14.03 5.70 7.15
CA GLY A 148 -15.34 5.05 7.29
C GLY A 148 -16.48 5.70 6.51
N ALA A 149 -16.25 6.82 5.82
CA ALA A 149 -17.21 7.33 4.85
C ALA A 149 -17.30 6.34 3.67
N THR A 150 -18.47 5.75 3.47
CA THR A 150 -18.78 4.92 2.30
C THR A 150 -18.94 5.81 1.08
N TRP A 151 -18.39 5.35 -0.05
CA TRP A 151 -18.71 5.89 -1.38
C TRP A 151 -20.18 5.69 -1.71
#